data_AF-A0A2C5ZV91-F1
#
_entry.id   AF-A0A2C5ZV91-F1
#
_cell.length_a   1.000
_cell.length_b   1.000
_cell.length_c   1.000
_cell.angle_alpha   90.00
_cell.angle_beta   90.00
_cell.angle_gamma   90.00
#
_symmetry.space_group_name_H-M   'P 1'
#
loop_
_entity.id
_entity.type
_entity.pdbx_description
1 polymer ?
#
loop_
_entity_poly.entity_id
_entity_poly.type
_entity_poly.pdbx_seq_one_letter_code
_entity_poly.pdbx_strand_id
1 'polypeptide(L)'
;MPRPIFKGRVIAAAGPLPNEFTIDKLKQWTAIRKGTFSEAFDQDVTHLLCTREQFDKKVPRVREALARGKRFHLVHYDWFSVSAVCEKRQPEREYSMRSILAKQTAARRDEARIQRGRKQGERAVNSNLFHLYTDREAFSYQIDITRESGECGEVGQRYTLSLYESNAKPHLYWFTAKFLRKKGDKQPSFHRPSPCSGKWQHEMLLFTDFFRIKTGIEWQDRILRAATMPPSYFQYSPPTGGKPVGRRLRLSYEQCLEENAKLRGLPWPPADKSLAQDVAITTQFGELVDAKTDKERSEVADVQAYQIASDV
;
A
#
# COMPACT_ATOMS: atom_id res chain seq x y z
N MET A 1 -19.22 56.96 -7.14
CA MET A 1 -18.60 56.38 -5.91
C MET A 1 -18.21 54.93 -6.21
N PRO A 2 -17.07 54.45 -5.70
CA PRO A 2 -16.64 53.06 -5.91
C PRO A 2 -17.66 52.05 -5.36
N ARG A 3 -17.83 50.92 -6.05
CA ARG A 3 -18.80 49.89 -5.66
C ARG A 3 -18.45 49.30 -4.28
N PRO A 4 -19.43 49.04 -3.40
CA PRO A 4 -19.21 48.53 -2.05
C PRO A 4 -18.90 47.02 -2.04
N ILE A 5 -17.84 46.60 -2.73
CA ILE A 5 -17.53 45.18 -2.98
C ILE A 5 -17.05 44.41 -1.74
N PHE A 6 -16.56 45.13 -0.71
CA PHE A 6 -16.08 44.54 0.54
C PHE A 6 -17.01 44.78 1.73
N LYS A 7 -18.27 45.17 1.47
CA LYS A 7 -19.27 45.42 2.53
C LYS A 7 -19.40 44.22 3.47
N GLY A 8 -19.22 44.47 4.77
CA GLY A 8 -19.33 43.44 5.82
C GLY A 8 -18.18 42.43 5.82
N ARG A 9 -17.00 42.81 5.33
CA ARG A 9 -15.79 42.00 5.37
C ARG A 9 -14.69 42.70 6.15
N VAL A 10 -14.05 41.93 7.03
CA VAL A 10 -12.86 42.33 7.76
C VAL A 10 -11.66 41.65 7.11
N ILE A 11 -10.75 42.46 6.59
CA ILE A 11 -9.57 42.04 5.83
C ILE A 11 -8.32 42.33 6.67
N ALA A 12 -7.41 41.38 6.77
CA ALA A 12 -6.10 41.55 7.39
C ALA A 12 -5.00 41.10 6.44
N ALA A 13 -3.78 41.58 6.66
CA ALA A 13 -2.59 41.12 5.95
C ALA A 13 -1.75 40.18 6.85
N ALA A 14 -1.18 39.13 6.26
CA ALA A 14 -0.31 38.19 6.95
C ALA A 14 1.11 38.74 7.19
N GLY A 15 1.49 39.78 6.45
CA GLY A 15 2.79 40.44 6.51
C GLY A 15 2.91 41.48 5.39
N PRO A 16 4.10 42.06 5.16
CA PRO A 16 4.32 43.02 4.09
C PRO A 16 3.99 42.41 2.73
N LEU A 17 3.00 42.96 2.03
CA LEU A 17 2.63 42.49 0.69
C LEU A 17 3.53 43.16 -0.36
N PRO A 18 3.70 42.56 -1.56
CA PRO A 18 4.58 43.08 -2.59
C PRO A 18 4.06 44.41 -3.14
N ASN A 19 4.96 45.20 -3.74
CA ASN A 19 4.65 46.44 -4.46
C ASN A 19 4.01 47.52 -3.57
N GLU A 20 3.07 48.28 -4.13
CA GLU A 20 2.36 49.40 -3.51
C GLU A 20 1.35 48.99 -2.43
N PHE A 21 1.20 47.71 -2.10
CA PHE A 21 0.23 47.25 -1.10
C PHE A 21 0.74 47.45 0.34
N THR A 22 1.07 48.70 0.69
CA THR A 22 1.33 49.10 2.07
C THR A 22 0.05 48.98 2.90
N ILE A 23 0.20 48.80 4.21
CA ILE A 23 -0.92 48.66 5.14
C ILE A 23 -1.86 49.88 5.04
N ASP A 24 -1.31 51.08 4.92
CA ASP A 24 -2.11 52.32 4.82
C ASP A 24 -2.93 52.39 3.54
N LYS A 25 -2.35 52.01 2.40
CA LYS A 25 -3.07 51.92 1.13
C LYS A 25 -4.17 50.87 1.19
N LEU A 26 -3.90 49.72 1.80
CA LEU A 26 -4.92 48.66 2.00
C LEU A 26 -6.08 49.15 2.87
N LYS A 27 -5.81 49.85 3.98
CA LYS A 27 -6.84 50.47 4.81
C LYS A 27 -7.70 51.43 4.00
N GLN A 28 -7.06 52.36 3.28
CA GLN A 28 -7.75 53.35 2.46
C GLN A 28 -8.61 52.69 1.37
N TRP A 29 -8.05 51.75 0.60
CA TRP A 29 -8.76 51.08 -0.50
C TRP A 29 -9.89 50.18 -0.02
N THR A 30 -9.75 49.57 1.16
CA THR A 30 -10.79 48.76 1.80
C THR A 30 -11.94 49.64 2.28
N ALA A 31 -11.62 50.78 2.94
CA ALA A 31 -12.62 51.74 3.44
C ALA A 31 -13.43 52.37 2.30
N ILE A 32 -12.77 52.78 1.21
CA ILE A 32 -13.43 53.33 0.01
C ILE A 32 -14.48 52.36 -0.55
N ARG A 33 -14.25 51.05 -0.42
CA ARG A 33 -15.13 49.97 -0.91
C ARG A 33 -16.03 49.37 0.18
N LYS A 34 -16.22 50.13 1.28
CA LYS A 34 -17.09 49.83 2.43
C LYS A 34 -16.74 48.55 3.21
N GLY A 35 -15.49 48.10 3.15
CA GLY A 35 -14.96 47.05 4.03
C GLY A 35 -14.24 47.61 5.25
N THR A 36 -13.79 46.72 6.13
CA THR A 36 -12.98 47.05 7.32
C THR A 36 -11.61 46.39 7.19
N PHE A 37 -10.54 47.13 7.45
CA PHE A 37 -9.20 46.56 7.52
C PHE A 37 -8.77 46.45 8.98
N SER A 38 -8.30 45.26 9.39
CA SER A 38 -7.70 45.04 10.71
C SER A 38 -6.20 44.84 10.59
N GLU A 39 -5.43 45.55 11.42
CA GLU A 39 -4.00 45.32 11.56
C GLU A 39 -3.70 44.08 12.38
N ALA A 40 -4.55 43.75 13.34
CA ALA A 40 -4.44 42.56 14.17
C ALA A 40 -5.19 41.37 13.54
N PHE A 41 -4.79 40.15 13.88
CA PHE A 41 -5.44 38.94 13.39
C PHE A 41 -6.45 38.41 14.41
N ASP A 42 -7.56 39.13 14.53
CA ASP A 42 -8.61 38.87 15.52
C ASP A 42 -9.65 37.84 15.04
N GLN A 43 -10.63 37.50 15.87
CA GLN A 43 -11.67 36.53 15.54
C GLN A 43 -12.65 37.04 14.47
N ASP A 44 -12.79 38.35 14.34
CA ASP A 44 -13.68 39.00 13.36
C ASP A 44 -13.10 39.03 11.95
N VAL A 45 -11.81 38.68 11.79
CA VAL A 45 -11.14 38.69 10.48
C VAL A 45 -11.72 37.59 9.59
N THR A 46 -12.36 38.03 8.51
CA THR A 46 -12.98 37.14 7.51
C THR A 46 -12.00 36.71 6.42
N HIS A 47 -11.02 37.56 6.08
CA HIS A 47 -10.08 37.35 4.99
C HIS A 47 -8.66 37.68 5.44
N LEU A 48 -7.73 36.73 5.29
CA LEU A 48 -6.31 36.96 5.49
C LEU A 48 -5.61 36.95 4.13
N LEU A 49 -5.08 38.10 3.74
CA LEU A 49 -4.28 38.28 2.52
C LEU A 49 -2.85 37.84 2.78
N CYS A 50 -2.30 37.00 1.92
CA CYS A 50 -0.89 36.64 1.96
C CYS A 50 -0.29 36.46 0.57
N THR A 51 1.04 36.46 0.51
CA THR A 51 1.78 36.04 -0.68
C THR A 51 2.02 34.54 -0.66
N ARG A 52 2.39 34.01 -1.84
CA ARG A 52 2.83 32.63 -1.94
C ARG A 52 4.02 32.32 -1.02
N GLU A 53 5.02 33.19 -0.98
CA GLU A 53 6.20 33.03 -0.15
C GLU A 53 5.89 33.03 1.34
N GLN A 54 5.03 33.95 1.80
CA GLN A 54 4.60 34.02 3.19
C GLN A 54 3.83 32.76 3.61
N PHE A 55 3.02 32.25 2.70
CA PHE A 55 2.27 31.02 2.92
C PHE A 55 3.20 29.79 3.00
N ASP A 56 4.15 29.68 2.07
CA ASP A 56 5.10 28.56 2.01
C ASP A 56 6.07 28.58 3.21
N LYS A 57 6.56 29.76 3.63
CA LYS A 57 7.37 29.94 4.86
C LYS A 57 6.56 29.72 6.14
N LYS A 58 5.22 29.65 6.04
CA LYS A 58 4.29 29.59 7.17
C LYS A 58 4.60 30.67 8.20
N VAL A 59 4.49 31.94 7.81
CA VAL A 59 4.64 33.07 8.76
C VAL A 59 3.65 32.95 9.93
N PRO A 60 3.91 33.56 11.11
CA PRO A 60 3.11 33.35 12.32
C PRO A 60 1.59 33.50 12.12
N ARG A 61 1.16 34.57 11.43
CA ARG A 61 -0.26 34.80 11.11
C ARG A 61 -0.85 33.72 10.20
N VAL A 62 -0.08 33.19 9.25
CA VAL A 62 -0.50 32.06 8.42
C VAL A 62 -0.60 30.77 9.24
N ARG A 63 0.33 30.51 10.17
CA ARG A 63 0.26 29.33 11.05
C ARG A 63 -0.98 29.38 11.92
N GLU A 64 -1.23 30.52 12.54
CA GLU A 64 -2.44 30.76 13.32
C GLU A 64 -3.70 30.60 12.46
N ALA A 65 -3.68 31.13 11.25
CA ALA A 65 -4.75 30.98 10.28
C ALA A 65 -4.95 29.52 9.80
N LEU A 66 -3.91 28.68 9.84
CA LEU A 66 -4.05 27.26 9.55
C LEU A 66 -4.59 26.50 10.77
N ALA A 67 -4.17 26.86 11.98
CA ALA A 67 -4.61 26.26 13.24
C ALA A 67 -6.10 26.52 13.54
N ARG A 68 -6.58 27.75 13.31
CA ARG A 68 -8.00 28.13 13.54
C ARG A 68 -8.98 27.51 12.52
N GLY A 69 -8.52 26.73 11.55
CA GLY A 69 -9.37 25.93 10.67
C GLY A 69 -10.02 26.71 9.51
N LYS A 70 -11.23 26.33 9.08
CA LYS A 70 -11.89 26.85 7.85
C LYS A 70 -12.79 28.09 8.07
N ARG A 71 -12.70 28.74 9.23
CA ARG A 71 -13.61 29.84 9.60
C ARG A 71 -13.40 31.14 8.80
N PHE A 72 -12.20 31.37 8.27
CA PHE A 72 -11.87 32.52 7.43
C PHE A 72 -11.19 32.07 6.13
N HIS A 73 -11.18 32.99 5.16
CA HIS A 73 -10.59 32.78 3.86
C HIS A 73 -9.12 33.21 3.87
N LEU A 74 -8.22 32.24 3.73
CA LEU A 74 -6.80 32.48 3.48
C LEU A 74 -6.57 32.57 1.96
N VAL A 75 -6.41 33.78 1.45
CA VAL A 75 -6.38 34.07 0.02
C VAL A 75 -5.11 34.80 -0.41
N HIS A 76 -4.72 34.60 -1.67
CA HIS A 76 -3.65 35.37 -2.28
C HIS A 76 -4.04 36.85 -2.40
N TYR A 77 -3.07 37.77 -2.27
CA TYR A 77 -3.33 39.21 -2.37
C TYR A 77 -3.95 39.63 -3.71
N ASP A 78 -3.73 38.86 -4.79
CA ASP A 78 -4.37 39.09 -6.09
C ASP A 78 -5.89 39.12 -6.01
N TRP A 79 -6.51 38.37 -5.09
CA TRP A 79 -7.95 38.42 -4.88
C TRP A 79 -8.42 39.85 -4.60
N PHE A 80 -7.68 40.58 -3.76
CA PHE A 80 -7.99 41.96 -3.41
C PHE A 80 -7.70 42.89 -4.58
N SER A 81 -6.55 42.74 -5.23
CA SER A 81 -6.13 43.54 -6.38
C SER A 81 -7.13 43.42 -7.56
N VAL A 82 -7.41 42.20 -8.00
CA VAL A 82 -8.33 41.92 -9.12
C VAL A 82 -9.76 42.32 -8.76
N SER A 83 -10.20 42.11 -7.51
CA SER A 83 -11.52 42.59 -7.08
C SER A 83 -11.63 44.11 -7.14
N ALA A 84 -10.56 44.83 -6.77
CA ALA A 84 -10.50 46.27 -6.77
C ALA A 84 -10.50 46.86 -8.20
N VAL A 85 -9.79 46.22 -9.14
CA VAL A 85 -9.71 46.60 -10.56
C VAL A 85 -11.01 46.30 -11.30
N CYS A 86 -11.60 45.12 -11.09
CA CYS A 86 -12.83 44.72 -11.79
C CYS A 86 -14.11 45.29 -11.16
N GLU A 87 -14.00 46.08 -10.08
CA GLU A 87 -15.11 46.59 -9.26
C GLU A 87 -16.15 45.52 -8.90
N LYS A 88 -15.70 44.28 -8.73
CA LYS A 88 -16.54 43.12 -8.43
C LYS A 88 -15.78 42.20 -7.48
N ARG A 89 -16.46 41.71 -6.44
CA ARG A 89 -15.88 40.72 -5.53
C ARG A 89 -15.61 39.43 -6.30
N GLN A 90 -14.33 39.06 -6.37
CA GLN A 90 -13.91 37.80 -6.96
C GLN A 90 -14.23 36.61 -6.05
N PRO A 91 -14.47 35.41 -6.58
CA PRO A 91 -14.71 34.22 -5.78
C PRO A 91 -13.47 33.82 -4.98
N GLU A 92 -13.61 33.65 -3.67
CA GLU A 92 -12.50 33.36 -2.76
C GLU A 92 -11.84 31.99 -3.01
N ARG A 93 -12.59 31.05 -3.62
CA ARG A 93 -12.15 29.66 -3.88
C ARG A 93 -10.96 29.59 -4.82
N GLU A 94 -10.94 30.43 -5.86
CA GLU A 94 -9.91 30.42 -6.90
C GLU A 94 -8.57 30.93 -6.38
N TYR A 95 -8.63 31.90 -5.46
CA TYR A 95 -7.47 32.54 -4.84
C TYR A 95 -7.11 31.92 -3.48
N SER A 96 -7.83 30.88 -3.04
CA SER A 96 -7.57 30.22 -1.78
C SER A 96 -6.21 29.52 -1.81
N MET A 97 -5.30 29.92 -0.93
CA MET A 97 -3.98 29.32 -0.83
C MET A 97 -4.03 27.82 -0.52
N ARG A 98 -5.07 27.40 0.22
CA ARG A 98 -5.35 25.98 0.51
C ARG A 98 -5.70 25.19 -0.75
N SER A 99 -6.57 25.75 -1.60
CA SER A 99 -6.98 25.14 -2.87
C SER A 99 -5.79 25.04 -3.83
N ILE A 100 -5.00 26.11 -3.94
CA ILE A 100 -3.80 26.14 -4.79
C ILE A 100 -2.78 25.09 -4.33
N LEU A 101 -2.51 24.98 -3.03
CA LEU A 101 -1.61 23.95 -2.49
C LEU A 101 -2.16 22.54 -2.70
N ALA A 102 -3.45 22.31 -2.48
CA ALA A 102 -4.09 21.03 -2.75
C ALA A 102 -3.96 20.62 -4.23
N LYS A 103 -4.16 21.56 -5.16
CA LYS A 103 -4.00 21.33 -6.61
C LYS A 103 -2.54 20.98 -6.97
N GLN A 104 -1.57 21.72 -6.43
CA GLN A 104 -0.14 21.45 -6.67
C GLN A 104 0.31 20.11 -6.09
N THR A 105 -0.11 19.79 -4.86
CA THR A 105 0.22 18.51 -4.23
C THR A 105 -0.44 17.34 -4.96
N ALA A 106 -1.66 17.49 -5.46
CA ALA A 106 -2.31 16.51 -6.33
C ALA A 106 -1.52 16.32 -7.63
N ALA A 107 -1.18 17.40 -8.34
CA ALA A 107 -0.38 17.33 -9.56
C ALA A 107 0.98 16.65 -9.35
N ARG A 108 1.68 16.97 -8.24
CA ARG A 108 2.94 16.32 -7.87
C ARG A 108 2.77 14.83 -7.59
N ARG A 109 1.67 14.44 -6.94
CA ARG A 109 1.33 13.03 -6.70
C ARG A 109 1.02 12.30 -8.00
N ASP A 110 0.30 12.94 -8.92
CA ASP A 110 -0.02 12.38 -10.23
C ASP A 110 1.24 12.18 -11.08
N GLU A 111 2.13 13.17 -11.13
CA GLU A 111 3.42 13.06 -11.82
C GLU A 111 4.27 11.93 -11.20
N ALA A 112 4.38 11.90 -9.88
CA ALA A 112 5.11 10.84 -9.18
C ALA A 112 4.52 9.44 -9.46
N ARG A 113 3.19 9.33 -9.57
CA ARG A 113 2.48 8.10 -9.95
C ARG A 113 2.83 7.70 -11.39
N ILE A 114 2.79 8.63 -12.34
CA ILE A 114 3.13 8.40 -13.75
C ILE A 114 4.58 7.93 -13.88
N GLN A 115 5.53 8.63 -13.25
CA GLN A 115 6.95 8.28 -13.28
C GLN A 115 7.22 6.91 -12.65
N ARG A 116 6.57 6.60 -11.53
CA ARG A 116 6.63 5.26 -10.92
C ARG A 116 6.11 4.19 -11.88
N GLY A 117 4.99 4.46 -12.56
CA GLY A 117 4.41 3.55 -13.54
C GLY A 117 5.34 3.28 -14.72
N ARG A 118 6.00 4.33 -15.25
CA ARG A 118 7.00 4.20 -16.34
C ARG A 118 8.17 3.29 -15.92
N LYS A 119 8.79 3.57 -14.78
CA LYS A 119 9.88 2.73 -14.23
C LYS A 119 9.47 1.28 -13.99
N GLN A 120 8.23 1.04 -13.56
CA GLN A 120 7.70 -0.32 -13.39
C GLN A 120 7.46 -1.01 -14.74
N GLY A 121 6.93 -0.29 -15.73
CA GLY A 121 6.69 -0.82 -17.07
C GLY A 121 7.97 -1.17 -17.84
N GLU A 122 9.06 -0.43 -17.62
CA GLU A 122 10.38 -0.76 -18.16
C GLU A 122 10.94 -2.05 -17.56
N ARG A 123 10.72 -2.29 -16.27
CA ARG A 123 11.22 -3.49 -15.57
C ARG A 123 10.33 -4.72 -15.76
N ALA A 124 9.02 -4.53 -15.76
CA ALA A 124 8.02 -5.59 -15.84
C ALA A 124 6.72 -5.07 -16.48
N VAL A 125 5.76 -4.64 -15.65
CA VAL A 125 4.42 -4.17 -16.06
C VAL A 125 4.06 -2.92 -15.26
N ASN A 126 3.45 -1.94 -15.94
CA ASN A 126 2.99 -0.70 -15.32
C ASN A 126 1.67 -0.92 -14.58
N SER A 127 1.71 -0.91 -13.24
CA SER A 127 0.53 -1.11 -12.38
C SER A 127 -0.53 0.00 -12.47
N ASN A 128 -0.24 1.15 -13.08
CA ASN A 128 -1.26 2.18 -13.34
C ASN A 128 -2.14 1.83 -14.55
N LEU A 129 -1.62 1.00 -15.48
CA LEU A 129 -2.31 0.63 -16.72
C LEU A 129 -2.87 -0.79 -16.68
N PHE A 130 -2.29 -1.65 -15.84
CA PHE A 130 -2.65 -3.05 -15.71
C PHE A 130 -2.87 -3.41 -14.24
N HIS A 131 -3.77 -4.34 -13.98
CA HIS A 131 -4.00 -4.97 -12.68
C HIS A 131 -3.83 -6.50 -12.80
N LEU A 132 -3.81 -7.21 -11.68
CA LEU A 132 -3.71 -8.67 -11.71
C LEU A 132 -5.02 -9.26 -12.24
N TYR A 133 -4.89 -10.16 -13.22
CA TYR A 133 -6.03 -10.87 -13.76
C TYR A 133 -6.67 -11.71 -12.67
N THR A 134 -7.98 -11.56 -12.54
CA THR A 134 -8.80 -12.33 -11.61
C THR A 134 -9.85 -13.10 -12.40
N ASP A 135 -9.94 -14.42 -12.19
CA ASP A 135 -10.97 -15.21 -12.85
C ASP A 135 -12.36 -15.05 -12.20
N ARG A 136 -13.33 -15.79 -12.74
CA ARG A 136 -14.71 -15.79 -12.24
C ARG A 136 -14.85 -16.37 -10.83
N GLU A 137 -13.86 -17.08 -10.33
CA GLU A 137 -13.83 -17.65 -8.97
C GLU A 137 -13.11 -16.71 -8.00
N ALA A 138 -12.87 -15.47 -8.39
CA ALA A 138 -12.12 -14.47 -7.64
C ALA A 138 -10.67 -14.91 -7.33
N PHE A 139 -10.11 -15.81 -8.14
CA PHE A 139 -8.70 -16.19 -8.01
C PHE A 139 -7.81 -15.20 -8.74
N SER A 140 -6.93 -14.53 -7.98
CA SER A 140 -5.90 -13.66 -8.53
C SER A 140 -4.74 -14.50 -9.05
N TYR A 141 -4.39 -14.32 -10.32
CA TYR A 141 -3.30 -15.04 -10.98
C TYR A 141 -1.93 -14.43 -10.63
N GLN A 142 -1.63 -14.39 -9.33
CA GLN A 142 -0.30 -14.18 -8.79
C GLN A 142 0.03 -15.36 -7.88
N ILE A 143 0.92 -16.24 -8.35
CA ILE A 143 1.33 -17.44 -7.61
C ILE A 143 2.83 -17.44 -7.35
N ASP A 144 3.20 -18.05 -6.23
CA ASP A 144 4.59 -18.29 -5.88
C ASP A 144 4.90 -19.78 -6.07
N ILE A 145 6.01 -20.07 -6.75
CA ILE A 145 6.63 -21.40 -6.77
C ILE A 145 8.01 -21.29 -6.14
N THR A 146 8.32 -22.21 -5.23
CA THR A 146 9.51 -22.15 -4.37
C THR A 146 10.36 -23.40 -4.50
N ARG A 147 11.66 -23.25 -4.28
CA ARG A 147 12.60 -24.36 -4.16
C ARG A 147 13.45 -24.17 -2.92
N GLU A 148 13.32 -25.10 -1.98
CA GLU A 148 14.00 -25.03 -0.68
C GLU A 148 15.40 -25.66 -0.74
N SER A 149 15.60 -26.73 -1.51
CA SER A 149 16.90 -27.40 -1.66
C SER A 149 17.37 -27.35 -3.11
N GLY A 150 18.41 -26.55 -3.39
CA GLY A 150 19.12 -26.60 -4.67
C GLY A 150 20.35 -27.50 -4.57
N GLU A 151 20.62 -28.30 -5.62
CA GLU A 151 21.83 -29.14 -5.76
C GLU A 151 23.16 -28.37 -5.65
N CYS A 152 23.12 -27.04 -5.65
CA CYS A 152 24.28 -26.13 -5.62
C CYS A 152 24.36 -25.28 -4.33
N GLY A 153 23.68 -25.67 -3.25
CA GLY A 153 23.72 -24.92 -1.97
C GLY A 153 22.93 -23.60 -1.95
N GLU A 154 22.14 -23.32 -2.99
CA GLU A 154 21.25 -22.17 -3.05
C GLU A 154 19.87 -22.51 -2.48
N VAL A 155 19.62 -22.06 -1.25
CA VAL A 155 18.36 -22.27 -0.53
C VAL A 155 17.42 -21.08 -0.71
N GLY A 156 16.13 -21.35 -0.90
CA GLY A 156 15.07 -20.34 -0.86
C GLY A 156 14.90 -19.55 -2.16
N GLN A 157 15.06 -20.22 -3.31
CA GLN A 157 14.74 -19.64 -4.60
C GLN A 157 13.21 -19.54 -4.77
N ARG A 158 12.74 -18.46 -5.38
CA ARG A 158 11.30 -18.23 -5.60
C ARG A 158 11.04 -17.56 -6.95
N TYR A 159 10.09 -18.10 -7.69
CA TYR A 159 9.43 -17.40 -8.79
C TYR A 159 8.05 -16.94 -8.35
N THR A 160 7.73 -15.67 -8.57
CA THR A 160 6.37 -15.13 -8.52
C THR A 160 5.88 -14.99 -9.96
N LEU A 161 4.93 -15.82 -10.35
CA LEU A 161 4.29 -15.79 -11.67
C LEU A 161 3.05 -14.91 -11.58
N SER A 162 2.94 -13.93 -12.48
CA SER A 162 1.84 -12.97 -12.49
C SER A 162 1.25 -12.84 -13.89
N LEU A 163 -0.07 -12.99 -13.99
CA LEU A 163 -0.84 -12.64 -15.18
C LEU A 163 -1.56 -11.32 -14.93
N TYR A 164 -1.31 -10.33 -15.79
CA TYR A 164 -1.89 -9.00 -15.70
C TYR A 164 -2.92 -8.79 -16.81
N GLU A 165 -3.92 -7.96 -16.52
CA GLU A 165 -5.00 -7.52 -17.40
C GLU A 165 -5.01 -5.98 -17.48
N SER A 166 -5.21 -5.42 -18.67
CA SER A 166 -5.26 -3.98 -18.88
C SER A 166 -6.54 -3.37 -18.32
N ASN A 167 -6.44 -2.16 -17.79
CA ASN A 167 -7.59 -1.36 -17.35
C ASN A 167 -8.46 -0.89 -18.53
N ALA A 168 -7.89 -0.83 -19.74
CA ALA A 168 -8.60 -0.46 -20.98
C ALA A 168 -9.43 -1.61 -21.54
N LYS A 169 -10.47 -1.26 -22.32
CA LYS A 169 -11.31 -2.19 -23.09
C LYS A 169 -11.07 -1.98 -24.59
N PRO A 170 -10.91 -3.04 -25.40
CA PRO A 170 -10.83 -4.45 -25.00
C PRO A 170 -9.59 -4.76 -24.16
N HIS A 171 -9.71 -5.75 -23.28
CA HIS A 171 -8.63 -6.12 -22.37
C HIS A 171 -7.45 -6.77 -23.12
N LEU A 172 -6.24 -6.35 -22.74
CA LEU A 172 -4.97 -6.92 -23.15
C LEU A 172 -4.23 -7.47 -21.93
N TYR A 173 -3.34 -8.43 -22.14
CA TYR A 173 -2.76 -9.22 -21.07
C TYR A 173 -1.24 -9.25 -21.13
N TRP A 174 -0.64 -9.55 -19.99
CA TRP A 174 0.79 -9.75 -19.83
C TRP A 174 1.09 -10.87 -18.85
N PHE A 175 1.95 -11.81 -19.24
CA PHE A 175 2.59 -12.74 -18.35
C PHE A 175 3.97 -12.25 -17.94
N THR A 176 4.27 -12.33 -16.64
CA THR A 176 5.62 -12.09 -16.12
C THR A 176 5.98 -13.13 -15.08
N ALA A 177 7.28 -13.45 -15.00
CA ALA A 177 7.86 -14.26 -13.95
C ALA A 177 8.95 -13.45 -13.24
N LYS A 178 8.74 -13.16 -11.96
CA LYS A 178 9.71 -12.48 -11.10
C LYS A 178 10.51 -13.51 -10.33
N PHE A 179 11.83 -13.52 -10.49
CA PHE A 179 12.71 -14.48 -9.84
C PHE A 179 13.54 -13.85 -8.74
N LEU A 180 13.59 -14.51 -7.58
CA LEU A 180 14.50 -14.23 -6.47
C LEU A 180 15.43 -15.42 -6.28
N ARG A 181 16.74 -15.16 -6.31
CA ARG A 181 17.78 -16.20 -6.18
C ARG A 181 17.97 -16.66 -4.73
N LYS A 182 17.79 -15.74 -3.76
CA LYS A 182 17.94 -16.04 -2.33
C LYS A 182 16.81 -15.39 -1.54
N LYS A 183 16.50 -15.99 -0.38
CA LYS A 183 15.57 -15.40 0.58
C LYS A 183 16.10 -14.04 1.06
N GLY A 184 15.29 -12.99 0.90
CA GLY A 184 15.66 -11.62 1.30
C GLY A 184 16.45 -10.81 0.27
N ASP A 185 16.66 -11.35 -0.94
CA ASP A 185 17.29 -10.60 -2.03
C ASP A 185 16.48 -9.35 -2.41
N LYS A 186 17.18 -8.23 -2.61
CA LYS A 186 16.60 -6.92 -2.95
C LYS A 186 16.47 -6.71 -4.45
N GLN A 187 17.19 -7.49 -5.27
CA GLN A 187 17.22 -7.33 -6.72
C GLN A 187 16.57 -8.52 -7.44
N PRO A 188 15.24 -8.50 -7.63
CA PRO A 188 14.58 -9.53 -8.41
C PRO A 188 14.93 -9.38 -9.90
N SER A 189 15.11 -10.51 -10.58
CA SER A 189 15.14 -10.54 -12.05
C SER A 189 13.73 -10.76 -12.59
N PHE A 190 13.44 -10.15 -13.73
CA PHE A 190 12.13 -10.25 -14.37
C PHE A 190 12.27 -10.93 -15.73
N HIS A 191 11.45 -11.94 -15.95
CA HIS A 191 11.28 -12.58 -17.23
C HIS A 191 9.92 -12.16 -17.80
N ARG A 192 9.94 -11.47 -18.94
CA ARG A 192 8.76 -11.06 -19.71
C ARG A 192 8.92 -11.60 -21.13
N PRO A 193 8.32 -12.76 -21.45
CA PRO A 193 8.53 -13.42 -22.74
C PRO A 193 7.91 -12.64 -23.89
N SER A 194 6.75 -12.03 -23.69
CA SER A 194 6.07 -11.27 -24.74
C SER A 194 6.74 -9.90 -24.98
N PRO A 195 6.86 -9.44 -26.23
CA PRO A 195 7.39 -8.12 -26.55
C PRO A 195 6.35 -7.00 -26.36
N CYS A 196 5.06 -7.32 -26.55
CA CYS A 196 3.93 -6.41 -26.40
C CYS A 196 2.73 -7.11 -25.74
N SER A 197 1.77 -6.34 -25.22
CA SER A 197 0.59 -6.87 -24.54
C SER A 197 -0.31 -7.60 -25.53
N GLY A 198 -0.71 -8.83 -25.18
CA GLY A 198 -1.38 -9.74 -26.10
C GLY A 198 -2.81 -10.09 -25.71
N LYS A 199 -3.38 -11.06 -26.46
CA LYS A 199 -4.65 -11.70 -26.13
C LYS A 199 -4.47 -12.62 -24.92
N TRP A 200 -5.52 -12.77 -24.12
CA TRP A 200 -5.50 -13.60 -22.91
C TRP A 200 -5.00 -15.03 -23.16
N GLN A 201 -5.49 -15.68 -24.23
CA GLN A 201 -5.15 -17.07 -24.52
C GLN A 201 -3.64 -17.27 -24.69
N HIS A 202 -2.96 -16.35 -25.38
CA HIS A 202 -1.52 -16.45 -25.62
C HIS A 202 -0.72 -16.30 -24.34
N GLU A 203 -1.01 -15.27 -23.54
CA GLU A 203 -0.32 -15.02 -22.27
C GLU A 203 -0.59 -16.12 -21.24
N MET A 204 -1.80 -16.67 -21.23
CA MET A 204 -2.15 -17.79 -20.37
C MET A 204 -1.40 -19.07 -20.77
N LEU A 205 -1.20 -19.33 -22.08
CA LEU A 205 -0.38 -20.46 -22.53
C LEU A 205 1.06 -20.31 -22.05
N LEU A 206 1.66 -19.13 -22.23
CA LEU A 206 3.01 -18.83 -21.74
C LEU A 206 3.14 -19.03 -20.23
N PHE A 207 2.14 -18.60 -19.47
CA PHE A 207 2.07 -18.84 -18.03
C PHE A 207 2.06 -20.34 -17.71
N THR A 208 1.18 -21.11 -18.35
CA THR A 208 1.07 -22.56 -18.07
C THR A 208 2.29 -23.35 -18.53
N ASP A 209 2.91 -22.98 -19.65
CA ASP A 209 4.13 -23.59 -20.14
C ASP A 209 5.30 -23.30 -19.20
N PHE A 210 5.45 -22.06 -18.74
CA PHE A 210 6.48 -21.69 -17.78
C PHE A 210 6.31 -22.44 -16.45
N PHE A 211 5.07 -22.55 -15.96
CA PHE A 211 4.76 -23.35 -14.77
C PHE A 211 5.20 -24.80 -14.96
N ARG A 212 4.77 -25.45 -16.04
CA ARG A 212 5.13 -26.84 -16.35
C ARG A 212 6.64 -27.04 -16.44
N ILE A 213 7.36 -26.14 -17.10
CA ILE A 213 8.84 -26.23 -17.23
C ILE A 213 9.52 -26.18 -15.85
N LYS A 214 9.02 -25.37 -14.91
CA LYS A 214 9.66 -25.19 -13.60
C LYS A 214 9.23 -26.23 -12.56
N THR A 215 7.99 -26.70 -12.62
CA THR A 215 7.43 -27.63 -11.62
C THR A 215 7.37 -29.08 -12.11
N GLY A 216 7.41 -29.31 -13.43
CA GLY A 216 7.16 -30.62 -14.05
C GLY A 216 5.69 -31.05 -14.02
N ILE A 217 4.78 -30.18 -13.56
CA ILE A 217 3.36 -30.47 -13.39
C ILE A 217 2.56 -29.57 -14.34
N GLU A 218 1.56 -30.14 -15.02
CA GLU A 218 0.62 -29.33 -15.81
C GLU A 218 -0.20 -28.40 -14.90
N TRP A 219 -0.52 -27.20 -15.37
CA TRP A 219 -1.28 -26.24 -14.56
C TRP A 219 -2.61 -26.81 -14.06
N GLN A 220 -3.26 -27.66 -14.85
CA GLN A 220 -4.52 -28.33 -14.53
C GLN A 220 -4.38 -29.36 -13.40
N ASP A 221 -3.18 -29.90 -13.22
CA ASP A 221 -2.83 -30.92 -12.23
C ASP A 221 -2.14 -30.34 -11.00
N ARG A 222 -2.09 -29.00 -10.88
CA ARG A 222 -1.35 -28.29 -9.82
C ARG A 222 -1.75 -28.69 -8.39
N ILE A 223 -2.98 -29.18 -8.19
CA ILE A 223 -3.48 -29.70 -6.91
C ILE A 223 -3.26 -31.21 -6.83
N LEU A 224 -3.65 -31.94 -7.89
CA LEU A 224 -3.57 -33.40 -7.97
C LEU A 224 -2.15 -33.93 -7.77
N ARG A 225 -1.16 -33.25 -8.35
CA ARG A 225 0.27 -33.63 -8.29
C ARG A 225 1.09 -32.74 -7.36
N ALA A 226 0.43 -32.00 -6.46
CA ALA A 226 1.12 -31.19 -5.47
C ALA A 226 2.04 -32.07 -4.61
N ALA A 227 3.27 -31.62 -4.38
CA ALA A 227 4.29 -32.33 -3.59
C ALA A 227 4.64 -33.76 -4.07
N THR A 228 4.35 -34.13 -5.33
CA THR A 228 4.77 -35.44 -5.87
C THR A 228 6.11 -35.40 -6.61
N MET A 229 6.61 -34.20 -6.92
CA MET A 229 7.84 -34.02 -7.71
C MET A 229 9.09 -33.98 -6.82
N PRO A 230 10.26 -34.41 -7.32
CA PRO A 230 11.51 -34.34 -6.56
C PRO A 230 11.86 -32.91 -6.11
N PRO A 231 12.66 -32.74 -5.03
CA PRO A 231 13.07 -31.44 -4.52
C PRO A 231 13.85 -30.55 -5.51
N SER A 232 14.39 -31.13 -6.60
CA SER A 232 15.09 -30.40 -7.66
C SER A 232 14.17 -29.45 -8.45
N TYR A 233 12.87 -29.79 -8.53
CA TYR A 233 11.84 -28.97 -9.16
C TYR A 233 11.29 -27.91 -8.22
N PHE A 234 10.71 -26.85 -8.78
CA PHE A 234 9.96 -25.86 -7.99
C PHE A 234 8.63 -26.45 -7.55
N GLN A 235 8.26 -26.20 -6.29
CA GLN A 235 7.00 -26.63 -5.71
C GLN A 235 6.01 -25.48 -5.67
N TYR A 236 4.74 -25.80 -5.94
CA TYR A 236 3.62 -24.86 -5.82
C TYR A 236 2.84 -25.17 -4.55
N SER A 237 2.56 -24.13 -3.76
CA SER A 237 1.71 -24.21 -2.58
C SER A 237 0.36 -23.55 -2.87
N PRO A 238 -0.75 -24.31 -2.91
CA PRO A 238 -2.06 -23.72 -3.15
C PRO A 238 -2.48 -22.79 -1.98
N PRO A 239 -3.30 -21.75 -2.26
CA PRO A 239 -3.88 -20.92 -1.23
C PRO A 239 -4.61 -21.74 -0.16
N THR A 240 -4.35 -21.44 1.11
CA THR A 240 -5.00 -22.09 2.26
C THR A 240 -6.14 -21.22 2.82
N GLY A 241 -7.01 -21.84 3.64
CA GLY A 241 -8.07 -21.13 4.37
C GLY A 241 -9.31 -20.81 3.53
N GLY A 242 -9.73 -21.74 2.66
CA GLY A 242 -10.96 -21.58 1.86
C GLY A 242 -10.84 -20.57 0.70
N LYS A 243 -9.64 -20.07 0.43
CA LYS A 243 -9.39 -19.20 -0.72
C LYS A 243 -9.52 -19.99 -2.03
N PRO A 244 -10.01 -19.36 -3.10
CA PRO A 244 -10.13 -20.03 -4.39
C PRO A 244 -8.74 -20.45 -4.89
N VAL A 245 -8.67 -21.58 -5.59
CA VAL A 245 -7.45 -22.13 -6.21
C VAL A 245 -7.41 -21.88 -7.71
N GLY A 246 -8.38 -21.12 -8.22
CA GLY A 246 -8.55 -20.76 -9.61
C GLY A 246 -9.12 -21.87 -10.48
N ARG A 247 -9.48 -21.48 -11.70
CA ARG A 247 -10.14 -22.36 -12.66
C ARG A 247 -9.21 -23.40 -13.31
N ARG A 248 -9.82 -24.27 -14.13
CA ARG A 248 -9.14 -25.25 -14.99
C ARG A 248 -8.40 -26.33 -14.21
N LEU A 249 -8.99 -26.85 -13.14
CA LEU A 249 -8.52 -28.13 -12.59
C LEU A 249 -9.00 -29.27 -13.51
N ARG A 250 -8.24 -30.36 -13.57
CA ARG A 250 -8.62 -31.55 -14.36
C ARG A 250 -9.84 -32.26 -13.74
N LEU A 251 -9.92 -32.28 -12.40
CA LEU A 251 -11.02 -32.84 -11.62
C LEU A 251 -11.59 -31.79 -10.66
N SER A 252 -12.62 -32.12 -9.88
CA SER A 252 -13.08 -31.25 -8.79
C SER A 252 -11.96 -31.03 -7.76
N TYR A 253 -12.04 -29.96 -6.98
CA TYR A 253 -11.03 -29.66 -5.97
C TYR A 253 -10.88 -30.81 -4.94
N GLU A 254 -12.00 -31.35 -4.47
CA GLU A 254 -12.02 -32.48 -3.52
C GLU A 254 -11.44 -33.75 -4.14
N GLN A 255 -11.79 -34.08 -5.38
CA GLN A 255 -11.23 -35.22 -6.10
C GLN A 255 -9.72 -35.07 -6.32
N CYS A 256 -9.24 -33.87 -6.65
CA CYS A 256 -7.80 -33.62 -6.77
C CYS A 256 -7.05 -33.87 -5.45
N LEU A 257 -7.64 -33.50 -4.31
CA LEU A 257 -7.03 -33.74 -3.00
C LEU A 257 -7.04 -35.23 -2.62
N GLU A 258 -8.15 -35.92 -2.87
CA GLU A 258 -8.28 -37.36 -2.65
C GLU A 258 -7.23 -38.15 -3.46
N GLU A 259 -7.13 -37.89 -4.76
CA GLU A 259 -6.16 -38.55 -5.63
C GLU A 259 -4.73 -38.17 -5.25
N ASN A 260 -4.47 -36.92 -4.83
CA ASN A 260 -3.15 -36.53 -4.31
C ASN A 260 -2.78 -37.32 -3.05
N ALA A 261 -3.72 -37.51 -2.13
CA ALA A 261 -3.50 -38.29 -0.91
C ALA A 261 -3.19 -39.75 -1.24
N LYS A 262 -3.95 -40.37 -2.16
CA LYS A 262 -3.69 -41.73 -2.65
C LYS A 262 -2.30 -41.85 -3.27
N LEU A 263 -1.92 -40.93 -4.15
CA LEU A 263 -0.59 -40.91 -4.79
C LEU A 263 0.56 -40.80 -3.78
N ARG A 264 0.32 -40.16 -2.63
CA ARG A 264 1.30 -39.95 -1.57
C ARG A 264 1.21 -40.97 -0.44
N GLY A 265 0.27 -41.92 -0.50
CA GLY A 265 0.01 -42.88 0.57
C GLY A 265 -0.49 -42.25 1.87
N LEU A 266 -1.15 -41.09 1.80
CA LEU A 266 -1.71 -40.39 2.95
C LEU A 266 -3.18 -40.81 3.18
N PRO A 267 -3.65 -40.85 4.44
CA PRO A 267 -5.05 -41.13 4.73
C PRO A 267 -5.96 -40.00 4.22
N TRP A 268 -7.11 -40.38 3.64
CA TRP A 268 -8.15 -39.47 3.16
C TRP A 268 -9.54 -39.95 3.61
N PRO A 269 -10.42 -39.08 4.17
CA PRO A 269 -10.23 -37.65 4.44
C PRO A 269 -9.11 -37.37 5.46
N PRO A 270 -8.49 -36.18 5.46
CA PRO A 270 -7.53 -35.81 6.48
C PRO A 270 -8.21 -35.93 7.84
N ALA A 271 -7.56 -36.58 8.81
CA ALA A 271 -8.09 -36.69 10.16
C ALA A 271 -8.58 -35.31 10.64
N ASP A 272 -9.79 -35.28 11.19
CA ASP A 272 -10.50 -34.04 11.49
C ASP A 272 -9.60 -33.12 12.32
N LYS A 273 -9.37 -31.88 11.83
CA LYS A 273 -8.48 -30.91 12.48
C LYS A 273 -9.04 -30.42 13.83
N SER A 274 -10.21 -30.89 14.23
CA SER A 274 -10.84 -30.70 15.53
C SER A 274 -10.10 -31.43 16.67
N LEU A 275 -9.36 -32.51 16.40
CA LEU A 275 -8.65 -33.27 17.45
C LEU A 275 -7.15 -32.90 17.60
N ALA A 276 -6.58 -32.11 16.69
CA ALA A 276 -5.19 -31.66 16.79
C ALA A 276 -4.99 -30.49 17.77
N GLN A 277 -6.06 -29.83 18.20
CA GLN A 277 -6.01 -28.80 19.25
C GLN A 277 -6.05 -29.42 20.66
N ASP A 278 -6.74 -30.54 20.86
CA ASP A 278 -6.87 -31.16 22.18
C ASP A 278 -5.61 -31.94 22.60
N VAL A 279 -4.88 -32.55 21.66
CA VAL A 279 -3.60 -33.23 21.97
C VAL A 279 -2.49 -32.22 22.26
N ALA A 280 -2.54 -31.01 21.67
CA ALA A 280 -1.55 -29.97 21.97
C ALA A 280 -1.74 -29.35 23.37
N ILE A 281 -2.98 -29.31 23.87
CA ILE A 281 -3.29 -28.79 25.22
C ILE A 281 -2.88 -29.80 26.29
N THR A 282 -3.11 -31.11 26.10
CA THR A 282 -2.69 -32.11 27.09
C THR A 282 -1.17 -32.24 27.20
N THR A 283 -0.43 -32.12 26.09
CA THR A 283 1.05 -32.18 26.13
C THR A 283 1.66 -30.91 26.73
N GLN A 284 1.08 -29.72 26.49
CA GLN A 284 1.54 -28.48 27.14
C GLN A 284 1.26 -28.44 28.64
N PHE A 285 0.15 -29.03 29.11
CA PHE A 285 -0.13 -29.08 30.55
C PHE A 285 0.69 -30.15 31.26
N GLY A 286 0.99 -31.30 30.63
CA GLY A 286 1.87 -32.33 31.20
C GLY A 286 3.31 -31.84 31.43
N GLU A 287 3.91 -31.20 30.43
CA GLU A 287 5.28 -30.66 30.56
C GLU A 287 5.38 -29.49 31.57
N LEU A 288 4.31 -28.74 31.80
CA LEU A 288 4.31 -27.65 32.79
C LEU A 288 4.20 -28.15 34.24
N VAL A 289 3.60 -29.32 34.50
CA VAL A 289 3.56 -29.90 35.85
C VAL A 289 4.90 -30.52 36.21
N ASP A 290 5.54 -31.22 35.27
CA ASP A 290 6.85 -31.84 35.49
C ASP A 290 7.95 -30.79 35.70
N ALA A 291 7.95 -29.69 34.92
CA ALA A 291 8.93 -28.61 35.05
C ALA A 291 8.80 -27.79 36.35
N LYS A 292 7.60 -27.74 36.96
CA LYS A 292 7.40 -27.09 38.27
C LYS A 292 7.93 -27.96 39.42
N THR A 293 7.76 -29.27 39.30
CA THR A 293 8.17 -30.23 40.32
C THR A 293 9.70 -30.36 40.40
N ASP A 294 10.39 -30.27 39.26
CA ASP A 294 11.88 -30.28 39.23
C ASP A 294 12.51 -28.97 39.71
N LYS A 295 11.83 -27.82 39.50
CA LYS A 295 12.33 -26.53 39.98
C LYS A 295 12.21 -26.38 41.49
N GLU A 296 11.12 -26.85 42.10
CA GLU A 296 10.98 -26.90 43.57
C GLU A 296 11.97 -27.90 44.21
N ARG A 297 12.32 -29.00 43.52
CA ARG A 297 13.33 -29.95 44.02
C ARG A 297 14.77 -29.40 43.96
N SER A 298 15.05 -28.53 43.00
CA SER A 298 16.34 -27.83 42.85
C SER A 298 16.54 -26.72 43.88
N GLU A 299 15.49 -25.96 44.22
CA GLU A 299 15.59 -24.87 45.21
C GLU A 299 15.75 -25.38 46.65
N VAL A 300 15.18 -26.54 47.00
CA VAL A 300 15.33 -27.13 48.34
C VAL A 300 16.73 -27.71 48.57
N ALA A 301 17.43 -28.16 47.51
CA ALA A 301 18.79 -28.67 47.61
C ALA A 301 19.85 -27.57 47.84
N ASP A 302 19.64 -26.37 47.28
CA ASP A 302 20.58 -25.25 47.43
C ASP A 302 20.50 -24.59 48.82
N VAL A 303 19.32 -24.60 49.46
CA VAL A 303 19.16 -24.04 50.82
C VAL A 303 19.80 -24.95 51.87
N GLN A 304 19.84 -26.27 51.66
CA GLN A 304 20.52 -27.20 52.57
C GLN A 304 22.05 -27.19 52.45
N ALA A 305 22.60 -26.78 51.30
CA ALA A 305 24.06 -26.68 51.12
C ALA A 305 24.66 -25.46 51.84
N TYR A 306 23.90 -24.38 52.01
CA TYR A 306 24.35 -23.17 52.71
C TYR A 306 24.29 -23.26 54.25
N GLN A 307 23.56 -24.23 54.82
CA GLN A 307 23.47 -24.41 56.26
C GLN A 307 24.58 -25.31 56.84
N ILE A 308 25.35 -26.02 56.01
CA ILE A 308 26.41 -26.95 56.44
C ILE A 308 27.81 -26.27 56.41
N ALA A 309 27.95 -25.12 55.75
CA ALA A 309 29.22 -24.39 55.66
C ALA A 309 29.43 -23.31 56.75
N SER A 310 28.54 -23.23 57.76
CA SER A 310 28.64 -22.26 58.86
C SER A 310 28.89 -22.87 60.24
N ASP A 311 29.12 -24.19 60.35
CA ASP A 311 29.39 -24.89 61.63
C ASP A 311 30.60 -25.87 61.54
N VAL A 312 31.68 -25.47 60.85
CA VAL A 312 33.04 -26.04 61.01
C VAL A 312 34.09 -24.93 60.94
#